data_AF-A0AAN7DBI9-F1
#
_entry.id   AF-A0AAN7DBI9-F1
#
_cell.length_a   1.000
_cell.length_b   1.000
_cell.length_c   1.000
_cell.angle_alpha   90.00
_cell.angle_beta   90.00
_cell.angle_gamma   90.00
#
_symmetry.space_group_name_H-M   'P 1'
#
loop_
_entity.id
_entity.type
_entity.pdbx_description
1 polymer ?
#
loop_
_entity_poly.entity_id
_entity_poly.type
_entity_poly.pdbx_seq_one_letter_code
_entity_poly.pdbx_strand_id
1 'polypeptide(L)' 'MSDYNSGVIDAGHFITGMFIVTGFCLPFVLAHAEVITVPAMIMSIAGGVLVYGTIIAYTHFFAHQGDEF' A
#
# COMPACT_ATOMS: atom_id res chain seq x y z
N MET A 1 -15.61 -19.31 17.68
CA MET A 1 -14.43 -18.43 17.93
C MET A 1 -13.53 -18.28 16.69
N SER A 2 -13.91 -18.79 15.51
CA SER A 2 -13.08 -18.69 14.28
C SER A 2 -13.50 -17.49 13.40
N ASP A 3 -14.76 -17.07 13.46
CA ASP A 3 -15.34 -16.04 12.59
C ASP A 3 -14.86 -14.62 12.90
N TYR A 4 -14.57 -14.32 14.18
CA TYR A 4 -14.04 -13.01 14.59
C TYR A 4 -12.66 -12.72 13.99
N ASN A 5 -11.79 -13.74 13.90
CA ASN A 5 -10.47 -13.58 13.31
C ASN A 5 -10.56 -13.36 11.80
N SER A 6 -11.48 -14.05 11.13
CA SER A 6 -11.70 -13.89 9.69
C SER A 6 -12.25 -12.50 9.33
N GLY A 7 -13.18 -11.97 10.12
CA GLY A 7 -13.72 -10.61 9.89
C GLY A 7 -12.69 -9.49 10.05
N VAL A 8 -11.77 -9.61 11.03
CA VAL A 8 -10.70 -8.61 11.23
C VAL A 8 -9.66 -8.68 10.10
N ILE A 9 -9.32 -9.88 9.62
CA ILE A 9 -8.38 -10.06 8.51
C ILE A 9 -8.95 -9.51 7.20
N ASP A 10 -10.24 -9.73 6.93
CA ASP A 10 -10.90 -9.22 5.72
C ASP A 10 -11.03 -7.68 5.75
N ALA A 11 -11.36 -7.11 6.92
CA ALA A 11 -11.33 -5.66 7.11
C ALA A 11 -9.91 -5.08 6.89
N GLY A 12 -8.87 -5.77 7.34
CA GLY A 12 -7.47 -5.39 7.10
C GLY A 12 -7.11 -5.36 5.61
N HIS A 13 -7.56 -6.35 4.83
CA HIS A 13 -7.38 -6.36 3.37
C HIS A 13 -8.15 -5.23 2.69
N PHE A 14 -9.40 -4.99 3.09
CA PHE A 14 -10.21 -3.90 2.52
C PHE A 14 -9.58 -2.53 2.77
N ILE A 15 -9.16 -2.25 4.01
CA ILE A 15 -8.53 -0.98 4.38
C ILE A 15 -7.22 -0.80 3.59
N THR A 16 -6.39 -1.85 3.52
CA THR A 16 -5.13 -1.79 2.75
C THR A 16 -5.38 -1.54 1.27
N GLY A 17 -6.36 -2.24 0.68
CA GLY A 17 -6.79 -2.02 -0.69
C GLY A 17 -7.30 -0.59 -0.93
N MET A 18 -8.11 -0.06 -0.01
CA MET A 18 -8.61 1.31 -0.08
C MET A 18 -7.48 2.34 -0.03
N PHE A 19 -6.50 2.18 0.87
CA PHE A 19 -5.35 3.07 0.95
C PHE A 19 -4.49 3.04 -0.32
N ILE A 20 -4.23 1.85 -0.86
CA ILE A 20 -3.49 1.69 -2.12
C ILE A 20 -4.25 2.39 -3.25
N VAL A 21 -5.53 2.08 -3.46
CA VAL A 21 -6.36 2.66 -4.53
C VAL A 21 -6.40 4.18 -4.42
N THR A 22 -6.56 4.73 -3.21
CA THR A 22 -6.60 6.18 -2.99
C THR A 22 -5.25 6.83 -3.28
N GLY A 23 -4.14 6.18 -2.89
CA GLY A 23 -2.78 6.65 -3.15
C GLY A 23 -2.41 6.74 -4.64
N PHE A 24 -3.01 5.90 -5.49
CA PHE A 24 -2.86 6.00 -6.95
C PHE A 24 -3.88 6.93 -7.62
N CYS A 25 -5.10 7.01 -7.09
CA CYS A 25 -6.19 7.82 -7.65
C CYS A 25 -5.94 9.33 -7.48
N LEU A 26 -5.46 9.75 -6.30
CA LEU A 26 -5.28 11.16 -5.95
C LEU A 26 -4.23 11.88 -6.83
N PRO A 27 -3.04 11.29 -7.11
CA PRO A 27 -2.08 11.85 -8.08
C PRO A 27 -2.62 11.90 -9.51
N PHE A 28 -3.44 10.92 -9.91
CA PHE A 28 -4.01 10.84 -11.26
C PHE A 28 -5.02 11.97 -11.51
N VAL A 29 -5.89 12.23 -10.52
CA VAL A 29 -6.86 13.33 -10.57
C VAL A 29 -6.16 14.69 -10.56
N LEU A 30 -5.09 14.85 -9.76
CA LEU A 30 -4.30 16.09 -9.71
C LEU A 30 -3.54 16.36 -11.02
N ALA A 31 -3.08 15.32 -11.72
CA ALA A 31 -2.46 15.45 -13.03
C ALA A 31 -3.47 15.81 -14.12
N HIS A 32 -4.69 15.27 -14.07
CA HIS A 32 -5.77 15.65 -15.00
C HIS A 32 -6.24 17.10 -14.78
N ALA A 33 -6.08 17.64 -13.58
CA ALA A 33 -6.36 19.04 -13.26
C ALA A 33 -5.24 20.01 -13.69
N GLU A 34 -4.18 19.53 -14.35
CA GLU A 34 -2.99 20.31 -14.77
C GLU A 34 -2.25 21.04 -13.64
N VAL A 35 -2.56 20.72 -12.37
CA VAL A 35 -1.94 21.35 -11.18
C VAL A 35 -0.49 20.89 -11.00
N ILE A 36 -0.16 19.68 -11.47
CA ILE A 36 1.15 19.04 -11.29
C ILE A 36 1.66 18.54 -12.65
N THR A 37 2.93 18.83 -12.97
CA THR A 37 3.59 18.36 -14.19
C THR A 37 3.77 16.83 -14.17
N VAL A 38 3.67 16.18 -15.34
CA VAL A 38 3.84 14.72 -15.52
C VAL A 38 5.01 14.09 -14.73
N PRO A 39 6.23 14.67 -14.70
CA PRO A 39 7.32 14.10 -13.90
C PRO A 39 7.05 14.09 -12.38
N ALA A 40 6.31 15.06 -11.85
CA ALA A 40 5.98 15.09 -10.43
C ALA A 40 4.89 14.07 -10.04
N MET A 41 3.99 13.69 -10.97
CA MET A 41 3.09 12.55 -10.77
C MET A 41 3.89 11.25 -10.57
N ILE A 42 4.89 11.00 -11.42
CA ILE A 42 5.73 9.80 -11.35
C ILE A 42 6.49 9.74 -10.02
N MET A 43 7.05 10.86 -9.55
CA MET A 43 7.76 10.91 -8.27
C MET A 43 6.85 10.60 -7.07
N SER A 44 5.59 11.06 -7.10
CA SER A 44 4.60 10.76 -6.05
C SER A 44 4.26 9.26 -6.02
N ILE A 45 4.07 8.65 -7.18
CA ILE A 45 3.79 7.21 -7.28
C ILE A 45 5.01 6.39 -6.85
N ALA A 46 6.21 6.77 -7.30
CA ALA A 46 7.45 6.09 -6.95
C ALA A 46 7.70 6.10 -5.43
N GLY A 47 7.40 7.20 -4.75
CA GLY A 47 7.46 7.28 -3.29
C GLY A 47 6.51 6.29 -2.59
N GLY A 48 5.27 6.19 -3.06
CA GLY A 48 4.29 5.22 -2.53
C GLY A 48 4.72 3.77 -2.76
N VAL A 49 5.24 3.46 -3.95
CA VAL A 49 5.76 2.14 -4.29
C VAL A 49 7.00 1.79 -3.46
N LEU A 50 7.91 2.74 -3.23
CA LEU A 50 9.10 2.54 -2.40
C LEU A 50 8.74 2.19 -0.95
N VAL A 51 7.83 2.95 -0.33
CA VAL A 51 7.39 2.68 1.04
C VAL A 51 6.75 1.30 1.14
N TYR A 52 5.79 0.98 0.28
CA TYR A 52 5.13 -0.33 0.30
C TYR A 52 6.11 -1.48 0.00
N GLY A 53 7.05 -1.27 -0.92
CA GLY A 53 8.12 -2.22 -1.23
C GLY A 53 9.03 -2.48 -0.04
N THR A 54 9.42 -1.45 0.72
CA THR A 54 10.20 -1.64 1.95
C THR A 54 9.43 -2.39 3.02
N ILE A 55 8.12 -2.11 3.18
CA ILE A 55 7.27 -2.86 4.11
C ILE A 55 7.30 -4.34 3.74
N ILE A 56 7.02 -4.70 2.48
CA ILE A 56 7.07 -6.10 2.03
C ILE A 56 8.45 -6.71 2.24
N ALA A 57 9.53 -6.00 1.90
CA ALA A 57 10.89 -6.50 2.05
C ALA A 57 11.22 -6.80 3.53
N TYR A 58 10.85 -5.91 4.45
CA TYR A 58 11.01 -6.14 5.89
C TYR A 58 10.15 -7.29 6.36
N THR A 59 8.87 -7.33 6.00
CA THR A 59 7.97 -8.43 6.38
C THR A 59 8.51 -9.76 5.84
N HIS A 60 9.02 -9.82 4.61
CA HIS A 60 9.57 -11.04 4.03
C HIS A 60 10.87 -11.49 4.71
N PHE A 61 11.81 -10.58 4.96
CA PHE A 61 13.10 -10.92 5.60
C PHE A 61 13.00 -11.20 7.10
N PHE A 62 12.04 -10.58 7.80
CA PHE A 62 11.86 -10.77 9.26
C PHE A 62 10.77 -11.79 9.61
N ALA A 63 9.72 -11.99 8.79
CA ALA A 63 8.78 -13.09 9.02
C ALA A 63 9.48 -14.45 8.89
N HIS A 64 10.48 -14.57 8.00
CA HIS A 64 11.29 -15.79 7.88
C HIS A 64 12.10 -16.13 9.14
N GLN A 65 12.37 -15.18 10.03
CA GLN A 65 13.05 -15.43 11.32
C GLN A 65 12.08 -15.84 12.44
N GLY A 66 10.76 -15.75 12.21
CA GLY A 66 9.72 -16.09 13.19
C GLY A 66 9.11 -17.49 13.01
N ASP A 67 9.33 -18.13 11.85
CA ASP A 67 8.75 -19.44 11.49
C ASP A 67 9.70 -20.63 11.80
N GLU A 68 10.78 -20.41 12.55
CA GLU A 68 11.76 -21.45 12.95
C GLU A 68 11.58 -21.96 14.40
N PHE A 69 10.40 -21.80 15.01
CA PHE A 69 10.06 -22.40 16.31
C PHE A 69 8.67 -23.04 16.36
#